data_AF-F0SMN2-F1
#
_entry.id   AF-F0SMN2-F1
#
_cell.length_a   1.000
_cell.length_b   1.000
_cell.length_c   1.000
_cell.angle_alpha   90.00
_cell.angle_beta   90.00
_cell.angle_gamma   90.00
#
_symmetry.space_group_name_H-M   'P 1'
#
loop_
_entity.id
_entity.type
_entity.pdbx_description
1 polymer ?
#
loop_
_entity_poly.entity_id
_entity_poly.type
_entity_poly.pdbx_seq_one_letter_code
_entity_poly.pdbx_strand_id
1 'polypeptide(L)'
;MEQQPDNVEGKTAGEKRRPWVVRHWLLSLFGLNVITGMVISTVMLLQIQEQQRIAADLTVDSQIYFMDYGPKKPAWVTDLIEWYDGPPSRGYGRFGDRFDWPKIPRHCGILARHVDTATFKALVQLELFELEICRSTFSPEDLQSFIERSPTLINVALLHCDEFPAKIAAKIRKARPEMTFRESGEGGHRWFALTNVPEGVKFDLNWKDYTDIRQGEILTAMDGQPLQTYHQVKRKVGAMKPGESVRFTVRDAAGVEREEVFTVPEP
;
A
#
# COMPACT_ATOMS: atom_id res chain seq x y z
N MET A 1 -31.38 29.11 -85.36
CA MET A 1 -30.97 30.26 -84.51
C MET A 1 -30.89 29.75 -83.09
N GLU A 2 -29.74 29.15 -82.75
CA GLU A 2 -29.42 28.65 -81.41
C GLU A 2 -28.70 29.77 -80.65
N GLN A 3 -29.25 30.16 -79.49
CA GLN A 3 -28.59 31.06 -78.55
C GLN A 3 -27.96 30.24 -77.44
N GLN A 4 -26.63 30.34 -77.38
CA GLN A 4 -25.74 29.74 -76.41
C GLN A 4 -25.78 30.58 -75.12
N PRO A 5 -26.08 30.03 -73.93
CA PRO A 5 -25.95 30.78 -72.68
C PRO A 5 -24.48 30.86 -72.25
N ASP A 6 -24.04 32.09 -71.98
CA ASP A 6 -22.71 32.47 -71.51
C ASP A 6 -22.32 31.76 -70.23
N ASN A 7 -21.16 31.11 -70.30
CA ASN A 7 -20.49 30.45 -69.20
C ASN A 7 -19.73 31.51 -68.39
N VAL A 8 -20.31 31.96 -67.26
CA VAL A 8 -19.66 32.90 -66.33
C VAL A 8 -18.64 32.12 -65.50
N GLU A 9 -17.40 32.07 -65.97
CA GLU A 9 -16.22 31.66 -65.19
C GLU A 9 -16.01 32.65 -64.02
N GLY A 10 -16.60 32.34 -62.87
CA GLY A 10 -16.23 32.94 -61.59
C GLY A 10 -14.83 32.48 -61.19
N LYS A 11 -13.79 33.21 -61.62
CA LYS A 11 -12.44 33.12 -61.05
C LYS A 11 -12.48 33.48 -59.57
N THR A 12 -12.69 32.50 -58.71
CA THR A 12 -12.32 32.60 -57.29
C THR A 12 -10.80 32.65 -57.24
N ALA A 13 -10.28 33.87 -57.06
CA ALA A 13 -8.86 34.12 -56.82
C ALA A 13 -8.45 33.35 -55.55
N GLY A 14 -7.89 32.16 -55.76
CA GLY A 14 -7.34 31.30 -54.72
C GLY A 14 -6.24 32.03 -53.97
N GLU A 15 -6.62 32.61 -52.84
CA GLU A 15 -5.78 33.37 -51.94
C GLU A 15 -4.69 32.45 -51.33
N LYS A 16 -3.55 32.29 -52.04
CA LYS A 16 -2.35 31.58 -51.59
C LYS A 16 -1.62 32.32 -50.46
N ARG A 17 -2.32 32.71 -49.39
CA ARG A 17 -1.75 33.46 -48.26
C ARG A 17 -1.99 32.80 -46.91
N ARG A 18 -1.54 31.56 -46.66
CA ARG A 18 -1.49 31.04 -45.26
C ARG A 18 -0.28 30.17 -44.81
N PRO A 19 0.83 29.96 -45.54
CA PRO A 19 1.90 29.09 -45.02
C PRO A 19 2.65 29.69 -43.82
N TRP A 20 2.77 31.01 -43.71
CA TRP A 20 3.54 31.65 -42.64
C TRP A 20 2.79 31.69 -41.30
N VAL A 21 1.49 31.99 -41.33
CA VAL A 21 0.63 31.99 -40.12
C VAL A 21 0.55 30.59 -39.51
N VAL A 22 0.42 29.55 -40.35
CA VAL A 22 0.41 28.15 -39.90
C VAL A 22 1.75 27.78 -39.26
N ARG A 23 2.88 28.18 -39.85
CA ARG A 23 4.22 27.92 -39.28
C ARG A 23 4.44 28.60 -37.94
N HIS A 24 4.04 29.87 -37.81
CA HIS A 24 4.19 30.59 -36.55
C HIS A 24 3.33 29.98 -35.44
N TRP A 25 2.09 29.60 -35.75
CA TRP A 25 1.21 28.93 -34.79
C TRP A 25 1.75 27.57 -34.33
N LEU A 26 2.27 26.76 -35.25
CA LEU A 26 2.91 25.48 -34.91
C LEU A 26 4.14 25.66 -34.02
N LEU A 27 4.98 26.66 -34.28
CA LEU A 27 6.15 26.97 -33.44
C LEU A 27 5.73 27.43 -32.04
N SER A 28 4.70 28.26 -31.93
CA SER A 28 4.16 28.70 -30.64
C SER A 28 3.56 27.53 -29.84
N LEU A 29 2.83 26.62 -30.50
CA LEU A 29 2.34 25.40 -29.84
C LEU A 29 3.48 24.50 -29.40
N PHE A 30 4.51 24.32 -30.21
CA PHE A 30 5.68 23.54 -29.83
C PHE A 30 6.37 24.15 -28.60
N GLY A 31 6.61 25.46 -28.61
CA GLY A 31 7.17 26.18 -27.46
C GLY A 31 6.34 26.01 -26.18
N LEU A 32 5.01 26.13 -26.28
CA LEU A 32 4.10 25.93 -25.16
C LEU A 32 4.18 24.50 -24.59
N ASN A 33 4.23 23.48 -25.45
CA ASN A 33 4.37 22.10 -25.02
C ASN A 33 5.71 21.85 -24.31
N VAL A 34 6.82 22.39 -24.83
CA VAL A 34 8.14 22.28 -24.19
C VAL A 34 8.14 22.93 -22.81
N ILE A 35 7.62 24.15 -22.70
CA ILE A 35 7.53 24.86 -21.40
C ILE A 35 6.66 24.08 -20.41
N THR A 36 5.50 23.59 -20.86
CA THR A 36 4.60 22.79 -20.03
C THR A 36 5.30 21.52 -19.55
N GLY A 37 6.01 20.81 -20.43
CA GLY A 37 6.79 19.62 -20.06
C GLY A 37 7.89 19.91 -19.04
N MET A 38 8.60 21.04 -19.18
CA MET A 38 9.62 21.48 -18.23
C MET A 38 9.03 21.80 -16.85
N VAL A 39 7.89 22.51 -16.80
CA VAL A 39 7.20 22.83 -15.55
C VAL A 39 6.73 21.56 -14.85
N ILE A 40 6.08 20.64 -15.56
CA ILE A 40 5.62 19.37 -15.00
C ILE A 40 6.81 18.58 -14.43
N SER A 41 7.90 18.48 -15.18
CA SER A 41 9.09 17.76 -14.76
C SER A 41 9.73 18.39 -13.52
N THR A 42 9.79 19.72 -13.46
CA THR A 42 10.33 20.46 -12.30
C THR A 42 9.47 20.25 -11.06
N VAL A 43 8.15 20.36 -11.19
CA VAL A 43 7.22 20.11 -10.07
C VAL A 43 7.35 18.68 -9.56
N MET A 44 7.42 17.69 -10.46
CA MET A 44 7.65 16.29 -10.07
C MET A 44 8.97 16.12 -9.33
N LEU A 45 10.07 16.71 -9.82
CA LEU A 45 11.37 16.63 -9.14
C LEU A 45 11.34 17.24 -7.74
N LEU A 46 10.69 18.40 -7.58
CA LEU A 46 10.53 19.06 -6.28
C LEU A 46 9.69 18.20 -5.32
N GLN A 47 8.60 17.60 -5.80
CA GLN A 47 7.79 16.67 -5.00
C GLN A 47 8.60 15.47 -4.53
N ILE A 48 9.43 14.90 -5.41
CA ILE A 48 10.25 13.74 -5.06
C ILE A 48 11.33 14.14 -4.04
N GLN A 49 11.99 15.29 -4.22
CA GLN A 49 12.96 15.81 -3.26
C GLN A 49 12.32 16.04 -1.88
N GLU A 50 11.10 16.58 -1.84
CA GLU A 50 10.39 16.80 -0.59
C GLU A 50 10.02 15.49 0.10
N GLN A 51 9.53 14.49 -0.66
CA GLN A 51 9.27 13.16 -0.10
C GLN A 51 10.54 12.48 0.44
N GLN A 52 11.66 12.63 -0.26
CA GLN A 52 12.95 12.13 0.21
C GLN A 52 13.41 12.83 1.48
N ARG A 53 13.23 14.15 1.58
CA ARG A 53 13.55 14.92 2.78
C ARG A 53 12.72 14.47 3.97
N ILE A 54 11.40 14.35 3.81
CA ILE A 54 10.49 13.89 4.87
C ILE A 54 10.86 12.46 5.32
N ALA A 55 11.14 11.57 4.37
CA ALA A 55 11.56 10.21 4.69
C ALA A 55 12.91 10.17 5.42
N ALA A 56 13.87 10.99 4.99
CA ALA A 56 15.16 11.13 5.66
C ALA A 56 14.96 11.61 7.10
N ASP A 57 14.18 12.68 7.29
CA ASP A 57 13.86 13.24 8.60
C ASP A 57 13.21 12.18 9.52
N LEU A 58 12.28 11.36 9.01
CA LEU A 58 11.65 10.27 9.76
C LEU A 58 12.60 9.11 10.09
N THR A 59 13.61 8.84 9.25
CA THR A 59 14.56 7.73 9.47
C THR A 59 15.63 8.04 10.50
N VAL A 60 15.85 9.32 10.84
CA VAL A 60 16.85 9.73 11.85
C VAL A 60 16.63 9.00 13.18
N ASP A 61 15.36 8.70 13.51
CA ASP A 61 15.00 8.06 14.77
C ASP A 61 15.24 6.54 14.80
N SER A 62 15.88 5.94 13.79
CA SER A 62 16.27 4.50 13.66
C SER A 62 15.12 3.48 13.70
N GLN A 63 13.92 3.90 14.10
CA GLN A 63 12.75 3.05 14.30
C GLN A 63 11.74 3.14 13.16
N ILE A 64 11.97 4.01 12.18
CA ILE A 64 11.18 4.08 10.95
C ILE A 64 12.14 3.79 9.80
N TYR A 65 11.75 2.86 8.94
CA TYR A 65 12.50 2.51 7.75
C TYR A 65 11.56 2.49 6.55
N PHE A 66 12.12 2.81 5.39
CA PHE A 66 11.40 2.74 4.13
C PHE A 66 11.95 1.60 3.31
N MET A 67 11.07 0.67 2.95
CA MET A 67 11.37 -0.40 2.01
C MET A 67 10.93 -0.01 0.61
N ASP A 68 11.55 -0.64 -0.37
CA ASP A 68 11.24 -0.49 -1.79
C ASP A 68 11.14 0.97 -2.24
N TYR A 69 12.32 1.56 -2.41
CA TYR A 69 12.45 2.78 -3.18
C TYR A 69 12.29 2.46 -4.68
N GLY A 70 11.08 2.12 -5.08
CA GLY A 70 10.77 1.92 -6.49
C GLY A 70 11.00 3.23 -7.25
N PRO A 71 11.62 3.21 -8.44
CA PRO A 71 11.69 4.40 -9.27
C PRO A 71 10.25 4.81 -9.64
N LYS A 72 9.85 6.07 -9.37
CA LYS A 72 8.62 6.62 -9.97
C LYS A 72 8.91 6.88 -11.44
N LYS A 73 8.86 5.83 -12.24
CA LYS A 73 8.93 5.91 -13.69
C LYS A 73 7.59 6.50 -14.16
N PRO A 74 7.58 7.65 -14.84
CA PRO A 74 6.43 8.02 -15.64
C PRO A 74 6.04 6.85 -16.55
N ALA A 75 4.75 6.63 -16.81
CA ALA A 75 4.30 5.51 -17.65
C ALA A 75 5.03 5.46 -19.01
N TRP A 76 5.23 6.63 -19.63
CA TRP A 76 5.98 6.75 -20.89
C TRP A 76 7.45 6.36 -20.78
N VAL A 77 8.08 6.48 -19.60
CA VAL A 77 9.46 6.03 -19.36
C VAL A 77 9.51 4.52 -19.24
N THR A 78 8.49 3.89 -18.64
CA THR A 78 8.37 2.43 -18.63
C THR A 78 8.25 1.91 -20.06
N ASP A 79 7.36 2.51 -20.86
CA ASP A 79 7.19 2.14 -22.28
C ASP A 79 8.48 2.39 -23.09
N LEU A 80 9.20 3.49 -22.83
CA LEU A 80 10.46 3.81 -23.49
C LEU A 80 11.57 2.82 -23.09
N ILE A 81 11.64 2.44 -21.81
CA ILE A 81 12.60 1.46 -21.31
C ILE A 81 12.29 0.08 -21.90
N GLU A 82 11.02 -0.35 -21.93
CA GLU A 82 10.63 -1.62 -22.56
C GLU A 82 10.90 -1.62 -24.06
N TRP A 83 10.66 -0.49 -24.73
CA TRP A 83 10.98 -0.31 -26.14
C TRP A 83 12.49 -0.33 -26.42
N TYR A 84 13.30 0.26 -25.53
CA TYR A 84 14.74 0.42 -25.72
C TYR A 84 15.57 -0.78 -25.24
N ASP A 85 15.24 -1.36 -24.09
CA ASP A 85 15.94 -2.52 -23.53
C ASP A 85 15.62 -3.81 -24.30
N GLY A 86 14.51 -3.84 -25.06
CA GLY A 86 14.07 -5.00 -25.83
C GLY A 86 13.81 -6.24 -24.94
N PRO A 87 13.51 -7.40 -25.54
CA PRO A 87 13.38 -8.64 -24.77
C PRO A 87 14.72 -8.97 -24.07
N PRO A 88 14.68 -9.57 -22.87
CA PRO A 88 15.84 -9.71 -21.95
C PRO A 88 17.02 -10.56 -22.44
N SER A 89 17.06 -10.96 -23.71
CA SER A 89 18.03 -11.91 -24.28
C SER A 89 19.29 -11.29 -24.87
N ARG A 90 19.42 -9.96 -24.93
CA ARG A 90 20.64 -9.29 -25.43
C ARG A 90 21.21 -8.43 -24.31
N GLY A 91 22.29 -8.89 -23.69
CA GLY A 91 22.96 -8.27 -22.52
C GLY A 91 23.57 -6.87 -22.72
N TYR A 92 22.83 -5.96 -23.35
CA TYR A 92 23.05 -4.53 -23.21
C TYR A 92 22.61 -4.14 -21.79
N GLY A 93 23.51 -3.55 -21.01
CA GLY A 93 23.20 -3.11 -19.64
C GLY A 93 21.94 -2.26 -19.63
N ARG A 94 20.98 -2.61 -18.77
CA ARG A 94 19.63 -2.04 -18.75
C ARG A 94 19.74 -0.52 -18.71
N PHE A 95 19.07 0.16 -19.64
CA PHE A 95 19.02 1.62 -19.67
C PHE A 95 18.51 2.19 -18.34
N GLY A 96 17.65 1.42 -17.66
CA GLY A 96 17.18 1.71 -16.30
C GLY A 96 18.26 1.77 -15.22
N ASP A 97 19.40 1.08 -15.39
CA ASP A 97 20.49 1.05 -14.40
C ASP A 97 21.45 2.24 -14.55
N ARG A 98 21.36 3.00 -15.66
CA ARG A 98 22.24 4.16 -15.92
C ARG A 98 21.70 5.48 -15.37
N PHE A 99 20.43 5.52 -15.01
CA PHE A 99 19.80 6.69 -14.41
C PHE A 99 19.50 6.38 -12.94
N ASP A 100 20.15 7.11 -12.04
CA ASP A 100 19.77 7.18 -10.62
C ASP A 100 18.44 7.92 -10.52
N TRP A 101 17.36 7.23 -10.86
CA TRP A 101 16.02 7.75 -10.72
C TRP A 101 15.76 8.07 -9.26
N PRO A 102 15.20 9.24 -8.96
CA PRO A 102 14.98 9.61 -7.58
C PRO A 102 13.94 8.66 -6.99
N LYS A 103 14.38 8.06 -5.89
CA LYS A 103 13.76 7.00 -5.14
C LYS A 103 12.62 7.55 -4.29
N ILE A 104 11.42 6.98 -4.39
CA ILE A 104 10.27 7.40 -3.58
C ILE A 104 9.97 6.31 -2.54
N PRO A 105 9.82 6.68 -1.25
CA PRO A 105 9.35 5.74 -0.24
C PRO A 105 7.93 5.29 -0.58
N ARG A 106 7.74 4.01 -0.89
CA ARG A 106 6.40 3.43 -1.11
C ARG A 106 5.95 2.58 0.06
N HIS A 107 6.88 1.89 0.71
CA HIS A 107 6.58 1.04 1.86
C HIS A 107 7.25 1.63 3.09
N CYS A 108 6.48 1.83 4.15
CA CYS A 108 6.97 2.32 5.43
C CYS A 108 6.83 1.20 6.47
N GLY A 109 7.92 0.89 7.16
CA GLY A 109 7.93 0.03 8.33
C GLY A 109 8.26 0.84 9.57
N ILE A 110 7.49 0.63 10.65
CA ILE A 110 7.67 1.30 11.93
C ILE A 110 7.89 0.26 13.02
N LEU A 111 9.04 0.34 13.70
CA LEU A 111 9.43 -0.50 14.85
C LEU A 111 9.42 0.30 16.16
N ALA A 112 9.03 1.57 16.12
CA ALA A 112 9.02 2.45 17.28
C ALA A 112 8.07 1.92 18.36
N ARG A 113 8.42 2.06 19.64
CA ARG A 113 7.52 1.65 20.75
C ARG A 113 6.21 2.45 20.77
N HIS A 114 6.26 3.69 20.29
CA HIS A 114 5.12 4.59 20.22
C HIS A 114 5.17 5.35 18.90
N VAL A 115 4.03 5.46 18.23
CA VAL A 115 3.85 6.29 17.04
C VAL A 115 2.92 7.43 17.40
N ASP A 116 3.47 8.65 17.37
CA ASP A 116 2.73 9.85 17.76
C ASP A 116 2.00 10.51 16.58
N THR A 117 1.16 11.49 16.90
CA THR A 117 0.40 12.26 15.91
C THR A 117 1.32 12.97 14.90
N ALA A 118 2.50 13.44 15.32
CA ALA A 118 3.44 14.15 14.46
C ALA A 118 4.01 13.24 13.38
N THR A 119 4.36 12.01 13.76
CA THR A 119 4.81 10.95 12.85
C THR A 119 3.75 10.64 11.80
N PHE A 120 2.49 10.41 12.21
CA PHE A 120 1.40 10.19 11.25
C PHE A 120 1.19 11.39 10.32
N LYS A 121 1.26 12.63 10.84
CA LYS A 121 1.14 13.86 10.02
C LYS A 121 2.26 14.00 8.98
N ALA A 122 3.47 13.56 9.30
CA ALA A 122 4.58 13.52 8.35
C ALA A 122 4.36 12.41 7.30
N LEU A 123 3.94 11.22 7.73
CA LEU A 123 3.67 10.10 6.82
C LEU A 123 2.55 10.39 5.81
N VAL A 124 1.50 11.16 6.18
CA VAL A 124 0.45 11.59 5.23
C VAL A 124 1.01 12.37 4.03
N GLN A 125 2.17 13.01 4.17
CA GLN A 125 2.77 13.79 3.09
C GLN A 125 3.51 12.91 2.07
N LEU A 126 3.64 11.61 2.35
CA LEU A 126 4.28 10.63 1.48
C LEU A 126 3.22 9.87 0.66
N GLU A 127 3.55 9.53 -0.58
CA GLU A 127 2.72 8.67 -1.44
C GLU A 127 2.94 7.18 -1.11
N LEU A 128 2.62 6.79 0.13
CA LEU A 128 2.79 5.41 0.59
C LEU A 128 1.73 4.48 -0.03
N PHE A 129 2.16 3.26 -0.35
CA PHE A 129 1.33 2.13 -0.78
C PHE A 129 1.13 1.14 0.37
N GLU A 130 2.16 0.95 1.19
CA GLU A 130 2.12 0.00 2.30
C GLU A 130 2.63 0.64 3.58
N LEU A 131 1.94 0.34 4.68
CA LEU A 131 2.37 0.67 6.03
C LEU A 131 2.37 -0.59 6.88
N GLU A 132 3.52 -0.88 7.48
CA GLU A 132 3.68 -1.91 8.49
C GLU A 132 4.07 -1.25 9.82
N ILE A 133 3.30 -1.51 10.87
CA ILE A 133 3.60 -1.06 12.22
C ILE A 133 3.82 -2.30 13.08
N CYS A 134 4.94 -2.35 13.79
CA CYS A 134 5.38 -3.51 14.55
C CYS A 134 5.62 -3.17 16.02
N ARG A 135 4.93 -3.87 16.93
CA ARG A 135 5.15 -3.79 18.39
C ARG A 135 5.04 -2.36 18.92
N SER A 136 4.16 -1.57 18.32
CA SER A 136 3.97 -0.17 18.64
C SER A 136 2.62 0.08 19.32
N THR A 137 2.60 1.14 20.12
CA THR A 137 1.38 1.78 20.63
C THR A 137 1.09 3.03 19.79
N PHE A 138 -0.19 3.35 19.58
CA PHE A 138 -0.62 4.55 18.83
C PHE A 138 -2.08 4.90 19.15
N SER A 139 -2.48 6.13 18.86
CA SER A 139 -3.91 6.50 18.88
C SER A 139 -4.63 5.87 17.68
N PRO A 140 -5.74 5.14 17.90
CA PRO A 140 -6.55 4.64 16.80
C PRO A 140 -7.09 5.73 15.86
N GLU A 141 -7.39 6.90 16.41
CA GLU A 141 -7.91 8.06 15.68
C GLU A 141 -6.84 8.66 14.77
N ASP A 142 -5.59 8.72 15.23
CA ASP A 142 -4.47 9.20 14.42
C ASP A 142 -4.18 8.25 13.24
N LEU A 143 -4.16 6.94 13.49
CA LEU A 143 -4.00 5.94 12.42
C LEU A 143 -5.16 6.01 11.43
N GLN A 144 -6.39 6.15 11.93
CA GLN A 144 -7.56 6.34 11.07
C GLN A 144 -7.42 7.59 10.19
N SER A 145 -7.07 8.73 10.79
CA SER A 145 -6.89 10.00 10.08
C SER A 145 -5.79 9.89 9.01
N PHE A 146 -4.69 9.20 9.33
CA PHE A 146 -3.63 8.90 8.37
C PHE A 146 -4.16 8.09 7.18
N ILE A 147 -4.90 7.00 7.43
CA ILE A 147 -5.45 6.13 6.37
C ILE A 147 -6.45 6.90 5.48
N GLU A 148 -7.33 7.70 6.08
CA GLU A 148 -8.33 8.51 5.37
C GLU A 148 -7.67 9.58 4.47
N ARG A 149 -6.49 10.08 4.86
CA ARG A 149 -5.73 11.09 4.12
C ARG A 149 -4.67 10.53 3.17
N SER A 150 -4.51 9.21 3.12
CA SER A 150 -3.50 8.52 2.29
C SER A 150 -4.17 7.71 1.18
N PRO A 151 -4.62 8.34 0.08
CA PRO A 151 -5.41 7.68 -0.96
C PRO A 151 -4.65 6.60 -1.72
N THR A 152 -3.32 6.64 -1.75
CA THR A 152 -2.45 5.64 -2.42
C THR A 152 -2.21 4.40 -1.56
N LEU A 153 -2.52 4.46 -0.26
CA LEU A 153 -2.27 3.37 0.68
C LEU A 153 -3.22 2.20 0.40
N ILE A 154 -2.68 1.03 0.06
CA ILE A 154 -3.45 -0.17 -0.27
C ILE A 154 -3.29 -1.28 0.77
N ASN A 155 -2.27 -1.20 1.62
CA ASN A 155 -1.98 -2.22 2.61
C ASN A 155 -1.61 -1.58 3.95
N VAL A 156 -2.27 -2.02 5.02
CA VAL A 156 -1.92 -1.68 6.40
C VAL A 156 -1.80 -2.97 7.20
N ALA A 157 -0.62 -3.19 7.77
CA ALA A 157 -0.31 -4.33 8.62
C ALA A 157 0.05 -3.85 10.02
N LEU A 158 -0.70 -4.30 11.03
CA LEU A 158 -0.46 -4.04 12.44
C LEU A 158 0.03 -5.34 13.09
N LEU A 159 1.34 -5.44 13.30
CA LEU A 159 2.02 -6.65 13.78
C LEU A 159 2.37 -6.50 15.25
N HIS A 160 1.77 -7.30 16.12
CA HIS A 160 1.98 -7.27 17.58
C HIS A 160 1.71 -5.90 18.23
N CYS A 161 0.88 -5.07 17.61
CA CYS A 161 0.45 -3.77 18.14
C CYS A 161 -0.66 -3.92 19.19
N ASP A 162 -1.04 -2.81 19.81
CA ASP A 162 -2.24 -2.74 20.64
C ASP A 162 -3.51 -3.05 19.85
N GLU A 163 -4.58 -3.41 20.57
CA GLU A 163 -5.86 -3.76 19.96
C GLU A 163 -6.45 -2.56 19.22
N PHE A 164 -6.64 -2.69 17.91
CA PHE A 164 -7.27 -1.66 17.13
C PHE A 164 -8.80 -1.81 17.23
N PRO A 165 -9.56 -0.75 17.53
CA PRO A 165 -10.99 -0.86 17.76
C PRO A 165 -11.72 -1.43 16.53
N ALA A 166 -12.40 -2.57 16.71
CA ALA A 166 -13.12 -3.28 15.63
C ALA A 166 -14.12 -2.37 14.87
N LYS A 167 -14.75 -1.42 15.56
CA LYS A 167 -15.65 -0.44 14.94
C LYS A 167 -14.93 0.47 13.94
N ILE A 168 -13.71 0.92 14.26
CA ILE A 168 -12.90 1.75 13.37
C ILE A 168 -12.39 0.91 12.21
N ALA A 169 -11.88 -0.30 12.47
CA ALA A 169 -11.45 -1.24 11.43
C ALA A 169 -12.58 -1.53 10.42
N ALA A 170 -13.79 -1.80 10.90
CA ALA A 170 -14.96 -2.02 10.06
C ALA A 170 -15.34 -0.78 9.22
N LYS A 171 -15.25 0.43 9.80
CA LYS A 171 -15.47 1.69 9.06
C LYS A 171 -14.45 1.85 7.93
N ILE A 172 -13.18 1.59 8.21
CA ILE A 172 -12.08 1.66 7.23
C ILE A 172 -12.32 0.66 6.09
N ARG A 173 -12.55 -0.63 6.40
CA ARG A 173 -12.82 -1.67 5.39
C ARG A 173 -14.05 -1.36 4.53
N LYS A 174 -15.09 -0.78 5.14
CA LYS A 174 -16.29 -0.35 4.40
C LYS A 174 -16.01 0.83 3.47
N ALA A 175 -15.19 1.79 3.91
CA ALA A 175 -14.85 2.96 3.12
C ALA A 175 -13.84 2.65 1.99
N ARG A 176 -12.99 1.64 2.19
CA ARG A 176 -11.89 1.25 1.30
C ARG A 176 -11.83 -0.27 1.13
N PRO A 177 -12.78 -0.88 0.39
CA PRO A 177 -12.86 -2.33 0.24
C PRO A 177 -11.67 -2.94 -0.53
N GLU A 178 -10.97 -2.13 -1.33
CA GLU A 178 -9.74 -2.51 -2.04
C GLU A 178 -8.52 -2.60 -1.12
N MET A 179 -8.57 -1.95 0.04
CA MET A 179 -7.45 -1.87 0.96
C MET A 179 -7.40 -3.12 1.84
N THR A 180 -6.21 -3.72 1.92
CA THR A 180 -5.96 -4.81 2.88
C THR A 180 -5.64 -4.20 4.24
N PHE A 181 -6.41 -4.57 5.25
CA PHE A 181 -6.17 -4.17 6.64
C PHE A 181 -6.00 -5.42 7.51
N ARG A 182 -4.75 -5.70 7.90
CA ARG A 182 -4.35 -6.89 8.64
C ARG A 182 -3.89 -6.51 10.03
N GLU A 183 -4.39 -7.24 11.02
CA GLU A 183 -3.89 -7.22 12.39
C GLU A 183 -3.42 -8.62 12.73
N SER A 184 -2.18 -8.77 13.15
CA SER A 184 -1.63 -10.06 13.53
C SER A 184 -0.69 -9.94 14.72
N GLY A 185 -0.42 -11.06 15.37
CA GLY A 185 0.51 -11.10 16.48
C GLY A 185 0.58 -12.47 17.13
N GLU A 186 1.14 -12.48 18.33
CA GLU A 186 1.33 -13.70 19.12
C GLU A 186 0.14 -13.95 20.06
N GLY A 187 -0.36 -15.19 20.05
CA GLY A 187 -1.23 -15.70 21.11
C GLY A 187 -0.39 -16.30 22.25
N GLY A 188 -0.18 -15.54 23.33
CA GLY A 188 0.63 -15.96 24.47
C GLY A 188 2.15 -15.84 24.26
N HIS A 189 2.95 -16.58 25.03
CA HIS A 189 4.42 -16.57 24.96
C HIS A 189 4.95 -17.32 23.71
N ARG A 190 4.65 -16.82 22.51
CA ARG A 190 5.07 -17.40 21.21
C ARG A 190 4.58 -18.84 20.99
N TRP A 191 3.35 -19.14 21.38
CA TRP A 191 2.74 -20.43 21.06
C TRP A 191 2.07 -20.40 19.69
N PHE A 192 1.39 -19.30 19.38
CA PHE A 192 0.63 -19.15 18.15
C PHE A 192 1.00 -17.86 17.42
N ALA A 193 1.12 -17.91 16.09
CA ALA A 193 1.01 -16.73 15.25
C ALA A 193 -0.42 -16.64 14.72
N LEU A 194 -1.07 -15.51 14.98
CA LEU A 194 -2.50 -15.32 14.77
C LEU A 194 -2.74 -14.06 13.93
N THR A 195 -3.71 -14.12 13.01
CA THR A 195 -4.19 -12.96 12.24
C THR A 195 -5.70 -12.81 12.40
N ASN A 196 -6.17 -11.59 12.65
CA ASN A 196 -7.59 -11.25 12.63
C ASN A 196 -8.12 -11.36 11.19
N VAL A 197 -9.18 -12.15 11.01
CA VAL A 197 -9.93 -12.27 9.75
C VAL A 197 -11.42 -12.00 10.03
N PRO A 198 -12.24 -11.67 9.02
CA PRO A 198 -13.67 -11.39 9.24
C PRO A 198 -14.42 -12.52 9.96
N GLU A 199 -14.01 -13.77 9.76
CA GLU A 199 -14.64 -14.97 10.30
C GLU A 199 -14.16 -15.35 11.71
N GLY A 200 -13.11 -14.72 12.24
CA GLY A 200 -12.51 -15.05 13.53
C GLY A 200 -11.00 -14.75 13.57
N VAL A 201 -10.24 -15.62 14.23
CA VAL A 201 -8.79 -15.47 14.36
C VAL A 201 -8.10 -16.65 13.68
N LYS A 202 -7.40 -16.40 12.58
CA LYS A 202 -6.73 -17.44 11.80
C LYS A 202 -5.37 -17.79 12.38
N PHE A 203 -5.04 -19.07 12.47
CA PHE A 203 -3.69 -19.54 12.79
C PHE A 203 -2.78 -19.43 11.56
N ASP A 204 -1.80 -18.53 11.60
CA ASP A 204 -0.81 -18.41 10.52
C ASP A 204 0.33 -19.40 10.67
N LEU A 205 0.77 -19.65 11.90
CA LEU A 205 1.79 -20.64 12.23
C LEU A 205 1.48 -21.22 13.61
N ASN A 206 1.68 -22.54 13.73
CA ASN A 206 1.76 -23.23 15.00
C ASN A 206 3.22 -23.64 15.19
N TRP A 207 3.94 -22.97 16.10
CA TRP A 207 5.39 -23.17 16.22
C TRP A 207 5.75 -24.46 16.96
N LYS A 208 4.78 -25.14 17.59
CA LYS A 208 5.01 -26.30 18.45
C LYS A 208 3.83 -27.27 18.40
N ASP A 209 4.09 -28.58 18.48
CA ASP A 209 3.10 -29.67 18.44
C ASP A 209 2.23 -29.77 19.72
N TYR A 210 1.78 -28.64 20.28
CA TYR A 210 0.99 -28.62 21.52
C TYR A 210 -0.51 -28.78 21.29
N THR A 211 -0.95 -28.73 20.04
CA THR A 211 -2.35 -28.89 19.64
C THR A 211 -2.43 -29.54 18.26
N ASP A 212 -3.55 -30.19 17.96
CA ASP A 212 -3.86 -30.69 16.61
C ASP A 212 -4.38 -29.57 15.68
N ILE A 213 -4.17 -28.31 16.06
CA ILE A 213 -4.57 -27.13 15.29
C ILE A 213 -3.56 -26.89 14.18
N ARG A 214 -4.08 -26.81 12.97
CA ARG A 214 -3.29 -26.67 11.73
C ARG A 214 -3.24 -25.22 11.28
N GLN A 215 -2.19 -24.91 10.53
CA GLN A 215 -2.09 -23.63 9.82
C GLN A 215 -3.29 -23.44 8.89
N GLY A 216 -3.84 -22.23 8.89
CA GLY A 216 -4.98 -21.83 8.07
C GLY A 216 -6.34 -22.05 8.74
N GLU A 217 -6.41 -22.79 9.85
CA GLU A 217 -7.65 -22.95 10.61
C GLU A 217 -8.05 -21.66 11.33
N ILE A 218 -9.34 -21.52 11.61
CA ILE A 218 -9.92 -20.30 12.17
C ILE A 218 -10.44 -20.60 13.58
N LEU A 219 -9.89 -19.91 14.57
CA LEU A 219 -10.38 -19.87 15.92
C LEU A 219 -11.62 -18.96 16.01
N THR A 220 -12.77 -19.53 16.35
CA THR A 220 -14.06 -18.82 16.38
C THR A 220 -14.54 -18.54 17.80
N ALA A 221 -14.14 -19.36 18.78
CA ALA A 221 -14.47 -19.16 20.19
C ALA A 221 -13.38 -19.71 21.13
N MET A 222 -13.41 -19.22 22.37
CA MET A 222 -12.53 -19.64 23.46
C MET A 222 -13.33 -19.75 24.75
N ASP A 223 -13.29 -20.92 25.38
CA ASP A 223 -14.17 -21.30 26.50
C ASP A 223 -15.67 -21.06 26.20
N GLY A 224 -16.08 -21.31 24.95
CA GLY A 224 -17.45 -21.08 24.46
C GLY A 224 -17.80 -19.60 24.23
N GLN A 225 -16.88 -18.66 24.46
CA GLN A 225 -17.08 -17.24 24.17
C GLN A 225 -16.58 -16.90 22.77
N PRO A 226 -17.38 -16.25 21.91
CA PRO A 226 -16.96 -15.85 20.58
C PRO A 226 -15.69 -14.96 20.62
N LEU A 227 -14.79 -15.21 19.68
CA LEU A 227 -13.57 -14.44 19.49
C LEU A 227 -13.71 -13.48 18.31
N GLN A 228 -13.17 -12.28 18.49
CA GLN A 228 -13.12 -11.23 17.48
C GLN A 228 -11.69 -10.86 17.13
N THR A 229 -10.77 -10.93 18.10
CA THR A 229 -9.39 -10.48 17.94
C THR A 229 -8.39 -11.43 18.58
N TYR A 230 -7.20 -11.54 18.00
CA TYR A 230 -6.10 -12.30 18.57
C TYR A 230 -5.66 -11.75 19.93
N HIS A 231 -5.92 -10.46 20.21
CA HIS A 231 -5.63 -9.83 21.50
C HIS A 231 -6.41 -10.49 22.64
N GLN A 232 -7.62 -10.98 22.40
CA GLN A 232 -8.38 -11.75 23.38
C GLN A 232 -7.66 -13.07 23.74
N VAL A 233 -7.16 -13.77 22.73
CA VAL A 233 -6.34 -14.98 22.91
C VAL A 233 -5.07 -14.64 23.67
N LYS A 234 -4.33 -13.62 23.23
CA LYS A 234 -3.10 -13.13 23.87
C LYS A 234 -3.31 -12.84 25.36
N ARG A 235 -4.38 -12.13 25.72
CA ARG A 235 -4.69 -11.80 27.13
C ARG A 235 -5.02 -13.03 27.95
N LYS A 236 -5.91 -13.91 27.46
CA LYS A 236 -6.33 -15.11 28.20
C LYS A 236 -5.16 -16.07 28.36
N VAL A 237 -4.55 -16.45 27.25
CA VAL A 237 -3.49 -17.46 27.21
C VAL A 237 -2.22 -16.93 27.89
N GLY A 238 -1.90 -15.65 27.73
CA GLY A 238 -0.75 -15.02 28.42
C GLY A 238 -0.93 -14.86 29.93
N ALA A 239 -2.16 -14.90 30.45
CA ALA A 239 -2.44 -14.84 31.88
C ALA A 239 -2.50 -16.23 32.54
N MET A 240 -2.49 -17.30 31.75
CA MET A 240 -2.55 -18.67 32.25
C MET A 240 -1.20 -19.13 32.79
N LYS A 241 -1.24 -19.96 33.83
CA LYS A 241 -0.06 -20.62 34.39
C LYS A 241 0.26 -21.90 33.62
N PRO A 242 1.52 -22.38 33.64
CA PRO A 242 1.86 -23.72 33.15
C PRO A 242 0.94 -24.79 33.73
N GLY A 243 0.49 -25.72 32.88
CA GLY A 243 -0.45 -26.78 33.20
C GLY A 243 -1.93 -26.38 33.16
N GLU A 244 -2.28 -25.09 33.09
CA GLU A 244 -3.68 -24.67 32.89
C GLU A 244 -4.12 -24.91 31.45
N SER A 245 -5.39 -25.23 31.26
CA SER A 245 -5.99 -25.52 29.96
C SER A 245 -7.09 -24.54 29.59
N VAL A 246 -7.27 -24.33 28.29
CA VAL A 246 -8.33 -23.51 27.69
C VAL A 246 -8.94 -24.27 26.52
N ARG A 247 -10.25 -24.17 26.33
CA ARG A 247 -10.94 -24.77 25.19
C ARG A 247 -11.00 -23.79 24.03
N PHE A 248 -10.62 -24.24 22.85
CA PHE A 248 -10.71 -23.52 21.59
C PHE A 248 -11.76 -24.17 20.70
N THR A 249 -12.63 -23.36 20.11
CA THR A 249 -13.49 -23.81 19.01
C THR A 249 -12.82 -23.41 17.71
N VAL A 250 -12.43 -24.40 16.92
CA VAL A 250 -11.65 -24.22 15.70
C VAL A 250 -12.46 -24.71 14.51
N ARG A 251 -12.42 -23.95 13.42
CA ARG A 251 -13.05 -24.26 12.15
C ARG A 251 -11.99 -24.54 11.10
N ASP A 252 -12.11 -25.66 10.40
CA ASP A 252 -11.21 -26.01 9.31
C ASP A 252 -11.60 -25.34 7.98
N ALA A 253 -10.83 -25.59 6.93
CA ALA A 253 -11.08 -25.06 5.59
C ALA A 253 -12.38 -25.59 4.95
N ALA A 254 -12.91 -26.73 5.41
CA ALA A 254 -14.18 -27.28 4.97
C ALA A 254 -15.38 -26.69 5.75
N GLY A 255 -15.11 -25.84 6.74
CA GLY A 255 -16.13 -25.23 7.59
C GLY A 255 -16.58 -26.10 8.76
N VAL A 256 -15.90 -27.23 9.01
CA VAL A 256 -16.21 -28.13 10.11
C VAL A 256 -15.63 -27.57 11.40
N GLU A 257 -16.47 -27.43 12.42
CA GLU A 257 -16.06 -26.97 13.76
C GLU A 257 -15.74 -28.15 14.67
N ARG A 258 -14.71 -27.97 15.49
CA ARG A 258 -14.35 -28.90 16.57
C ARG A 258 -13.82 -28.15 17.79
N GLU A 259 -13.86 -28.81 18.94
CA GLU A 259 -13.20 -28.32 20.13
C GLU A 259 -11.78 -28.90 20.25
N GLU A 260 -10.84 -28.03 20.59
CA GLU A 260 -9.45 -28.37 20.85
C GLU A 260 -9.07 -27.84 22.24
N VAL A 261 -8.36 -28.64 23.02
CA VAL A 261 -7.89 -28.24 24.34
C VAL A 261 -6.43 -27.83 24.23
N PHE A 262 -6.14 -26.56 24.46
CA PHE A 262 -4.77 -26.11 24.61
C PHE A 262 -4.39 -26.11 26.09
N THR A 263 -3.24 -26.70 26.41
CA THR A 263 -2.66 -26.67 27.77
C THR A 263 -1.33 -25.93 27.72
N VAL A 264 -1.14 -24.97 28.62
CA VAL A 264 0.11 -24.20 28.69
C VAL A 264 1.26 -25.15 29.07
N PRO A 265 2.31 -25.25 28.25
CA PRO A 265 3.43 -26.16 28.54
C PRO A 265 4.20 -25.72 29.78
N GLU A 266 4.80 -26.70 30.48
CA GLU A 266 5.82 -26.43 31.50
C GLU A 266 7.10 -25.86 30.86
N PRO A 267 7.81 -24.95 31.55
CA PRO A 267 9.01 -24.29 31.05
C PRO A 267 10.19 -25.23 30.78
#